data_AF-A0A146M2I7-F1
#
_entry.id   AF-A0A146M2I7-F1
#
_cell.length_a   1.000
_cell.length_b   1.000
_cell.length_c   1.000
_cell.angle_alpha   90.00
_cell.angle_beta   90.00
_cell.angle_gamma   90.00
#
_symmetry.space_group_name_H-M   'P 1'
#
loop_
_entity.id
_entity.type
_entity.pdbx_description
1 polymer ?
#
loop_
_entity_poly.entity_id
_entity_poly.type
_entity_poly.pdbx_seq_one_letter_code
_entity_poly.pdbx_strand_id
1 'polypeptide(L)'
;LTGQREQATGFGVIYFLQNVLSRYGVQNLQSIRVAISGAGNVALYAAYKLLQLQATVVAVSDSNGCLLFDGGMTWDHWKQIHMVKTGAKGSVEKLLDTFDDVQFLPHEKPWRNCECDIAIPCATQNEVDEGDVAYLLQHSCRCVIEGANMPCTMQAMKMLLQKQVLYIPGKASNAGGVAVSGLEMAQNASKMP
;
A
#
# COMPACT_ATOMS: atom_id res chain seq x y z
N LEU A 1 -8.69 21.93 5.34
CA LEU A 1 -8.55 20.46 5.61
C LEU A 1 -8.91 19.56 4.44
N THR A 2 -9.50 20.08 3.37
CA THR A 2 -9.86 19.34 2.14
C THR A 2 -8.75 18.48 1.54
N GLY A 3 -7.47 18.88 1.66
CA GLY A 3 -6.33 18.06 1.21
C GLY A 3 -5.89 16.93 2.17
N GLN A 4 -6.26 16.98 3.46
CA GLN A 4 -5.86 15.95 4.42
C GLN A 4 -6.71 14.68 4.31
N ARG A 5 -7.94 14.78 3.79
CA ARG A 5 -8.85 13.65 3.62
C ARG A 5 -8.33 12.63 2.62
N GLU A 6 -7.73 13.08 1.52
CA GLU A 6 -7.23 12.19 0.46
C GLU A 6 -6.08 11.31 0.96
N GLN A 7 -5.21 11.86 1.80
CA GLN A 7 -4.06 11.17 2.38
C GLN A 7 -4.35 10.39 3.66
N ALA A 8 -5.48 10.67 4.34
CA ALA A 8 -5.81 10.15 5.66
C ALA A 8 -5.74 8.62 5.75
N THR A 9 -6.33 7.91 4.77
CA THR A 9 -6.38 6.45 4.78
C THR A 9 -5.01 5.83 4.53
N GLY A 10 -4.28 6.29 3.50
CA GLY A 10 -2.94 5.79 3.19
C GLY A 10 -1.95 6.01 4.35
N PHE A 11 -1.98 7.20 4.95
CA PHE A 11 -1.15 7.49 6.14
C PHE A 11 -1.59 6.66 7.35
N GLY A 12 -2.90 6.51 7.57
CA GLY A 12 -3.45 5.70 8.65
C GLY A 12 -2.97 4.26 8.60
N VAL A 13 -2.95 3.65 7.41
CA VAL A 13 -2.42 2.30 7.18
C VAL A 13 -0.96 2.20 7.62
N ILE A 14 -0.11 3.14 7.20
CA ILE A 14 1.32 3.11 7.56
C ILE A 14 1.56 3.40 9.04
N TYR A 15 0.82 4.32 9.65
CA TYR A 15 0.91 4.57 11.09
C TYR A 15 0.48 3.36 11.91
N PHE A 16 -0.59 2.67 11.48
CA PHE A 16 -1.02 1.43 12.13
C PHE A 16 0.06 0.35 11.99
N LEU A 17 0.64 0.20 10.81
CA LEU A 17 1.74 -0.71 10.55
C LEU A 17 2.93 -0.46 11.49
N GLN A 18 3.40 0.80 11.59
CA GLN A 18 4.50 1.16 12.50
C GLN A 18 4.17 0.80 13.96
N ASN A 19 2.95 1.09 14.42
CA ASN A 19 2.53 0.76 15.77
C ASN A 19 2.56 -0.75 16.03
N VAL A 20 2.04 -1.56 15.11
CA VAL A 20 2.07 -3.02 15.24
C VAL A 20 3.51 -3.51 15.23
N LEU A 21 4.30 -3.13 14.22
CA LEU A 21 5.70 -3.57 14.08
C LEU A 21 6.58 -3.20 15.28
N SER A 22 6.31 -2.05 15.93
CA SER A 22 7.02 -1.66 17.16
C SER A 22 6.82 -2.66 18.31
N ARG A 23 5.67 -3.34 18.38
CA ARG A 23 5.39 -4.39 19.38
C ARG A 23 6.13 -5.69 19.09
N TYR A 24 6.60 -5.85 17.86
CA TYR A 24 7.46 -6.95 17.41
C TYR A 24 8.94 -6.53 17.33
N GLY A 25 9.33 -5.41 17.96
CA GLY A 25 10.72 -4.97 18.06
C GLY A 25 11.27 -4.25 16.81
N VAL A 26 10.44 -3.98 15.80
CA VAL A 26 10.83 -3.24 14.60
C VAL A 26 10.56 -1.75 14.81
N GLN A 27 11.62 -0.98 15.09
CA GLN A 27 11.50 0.45 15.44
C GLN A 27 11.51 1.41 14.23
N ASN A 28 12.05 0.98 13.10
CA ASN A 28 12.10 1.77 11.86
C ASN A 28 11.82 0.88 10.64
N LEU A 29 11.50 1.51 9.50
CA LEU A 29 11.15 0.80 8.27
C LEU A 29 12.25 0.86 7.19
N GLN A 30 13.44 1.40 7.49
CA GLN A 30 14.47 1.69 6.49
C GLN A 30 14.86 0.49 5.62
N SER A 31 14.95 -0.69 6.24
CA SER A 31 15.35 -1.93 5.54
C SER A 31 14.16 -2.78 5.10
N ILE A 32 12.93 -2.26 5.18
CA ILE A 32 11.71 -3.01 4.92
C ILE A 32 11.29 -2.86 3.48
N ARG A 33 11.18 -4.00 2.78
CA ARG A 33 10.69 -4.10 1.41
C ARG A 33 9.18 -4.22 1.41
N VAL A 34 8.50 -3.33 0.69
CA VAL A 34 7.04 -3.23 0.69
C VAL A 34 6.49 -3.30 -0.73
N ALA A 35 5.59 -4.26 -0.97
CA ALA A 35 4.79 -4.33 -2.19
C ALA A 35 3.39 -3.75 -1.92
N ILE A 36 2.91 -2.87 -2.80
CA ILE A 36 1.62 -2.20 -2.66
C ILE A 36 0.82 -2.49 -3.92
N SER A 37 -0.47 -2.84 -3.81
CA SER A 37 -1.32 -2.87 -5.02
C SER A 37 -2.12 -1.58 -5.17
N GLY A 38 -2.45 -1.25 -6.41
CA GLY A 38 -3.22 -0.07 -6.72
C GLY A 38 -2.38 1.21 -6.82
N ALA A 39 -2.99 2.21 -7.45
CA ALA A 39 -2.41 3.53 -7.68
C ALA A 39 -3.45 4.65 -7.42
N GLY A 40 -4.47 4.34 -6.64
CA GLY A 40 -5.42 5.33 -6.10
C GLY A 40 -4.88 6.00 -4.84
N ASN A 41 -5.66 6.91 -4.24
CA ASN A 41 -5.22 7.72 -3.10
C ASN A 41 -4.61 6.91 -1.94
N VAL A 42 -5.23 5.78 -1.56
CA VAL A 42 -4.69 4.94 -0.46
C VAL A 42 -3.28 4.46 -0.78
N ALA A 43 -3.07 3.88 -1.97
CA ALA A 43 -1.78 3.36 -2.39
C ALA A 43 -0.73 4.47 -2.58
N LEU A 44 -1.11 5.58 -3.23
CA LEU A 44 -0.24 6.73 -3.46
C LEU A 44 0.28 7.31 -2.15
N TYR A 45 -0.61 7.54 -1.17
CA TYR A 45 -0.22 8.15 0.09
C TYR A 45 0.43 7.13 1.06
N ALA A 46 0.13 5.83 0.94
CA ALA A 46 0.89 4.79 1.61
C ALA A 46 2.34 4.77 1.11
N ALA A 47 2.56 4.76 -0.20
CA ALA A 47 3.89 4.85 -0.81
C ALA A 47 4.62 6.13 -0.40
N TYR A 48 3.95 7.29 -0.47
CA TYR A 48 4.50 8.57 -0.02
C TYR A 48 5.02 8.50 1.41
N LYS A 49 4.20 7.95 2.32
CA LYS A 49 4.58 7.85 3.74
C LYS A 49 5.73 6.85 3.95
N LEU A 50 5.76 5.76 3.20
CA LEU A 50 6.86 4.80 3.23
C LEU A 50 8.18 5.43 2.76
N LEU A 51 8.17 6.24 1.70
CA LEU A 51 9.34 7.00 1.25
C LEU A 51 9.84 7.99 2.31
N GLN A 52 8.93 8.69 3.01
CA GLN A 52 9.31 9.55 4.15
C GLN A 52 9.98 8.76 5.28
N LEU A 53 9.58 7.51 5.48
CA LEU A 53 10.13 6.59 6.48
C LEU A 53 11.31 5.78 5.95
N GLN A 54 11.77 6.08 4.72
CA GLN A 54 12.88 5.43 4.04
C GLN A 54 12.69 3.92 3.84
N ALA A 55 11.46 3.43 3.86
CA ALA A 55 11.15 2.06 3.45
C ALA A 55 11.35 1.88 1.95
N THR A 56 11.67 0.66 1.54
CA THR A 56 11.90 0.31 0.14
C THR A 56 10.59 -0.16 -0.50
N VAL A 57 9.90 0.70 -1.23
CA VAL A 57 8.71 0.29 -1.99
C VAL A 57 9.16 -0.40 -3.27
N VAL A 58 8.94 -1.71 -3.38
CA VAL A 58 9.51 -2.53 -4.47
C VAL A 58 8.57 -2.70 -5.65
N ALA A 59 7.26 -2.52 -5.43
CA ALA A 59 6.27 -2.68 -6.47
C ALA A 59 4.99 -1.88 -6.19
N VAL A 60 4.37 -1.38 -7.26
CA VAL A 60 3.00 -0.80 -7.27
C VAL A 60 2.21 -1.32 -8.47
N SER A 61 0.87 -1.25 -8.45
CA SER A 61 0.06 -1.68 -9.62
C SER A 61 -1.09 -0.74 -9.94
N ASP A 62 -1.68 -0.91 -11.11
CA ASP A 62 -3.03 -0.45 -11.41
C ASP A 62 -3.84 -1.57 -12.09
N SER A 63 -4.94 -1.22 -12.75
CA SER A 63 -5.79 -2.19 -13.46
C SER A 63 -5.11 -2.86 -14.66
N ASN A 64 -4.03 -2.27 -15.19
CA ASN A 64 -3.35 -2.75 -16.40
C ASN A 64 -2.16 -3.64 -16.06
N GLY A 65 -1.58 -3.53 -14.87
CA GLY A 65 -0.45 -4.35 -14.46
C GLY A 65 0.32 -3.75 -13.30
N CYS A 66 1.53 -4.26 -13.10
CA CYS A 66 2.41 -3.91 -12.00
C CYS A 66 3.72 -3.29 -12.48
N LEU A 67 4.18 -2.26 -11.79
CA LEU A 67 5.54 -1.75 -11.88
C LEU A 67 6.40 -2.40 -10.79
N LEU A 68 7.60 -2.85 -11.18
CA LEU A 68 8.68 -3.25 -10.29
C LEU A 68 9.78 -2.19 -10.35
N PHE A 69 10.31 -1.80 -9.20
CA PHE A 69 11.39 -0.81 -9.11
C PHE A 69 12.70 -1.52 -8.75
N ASP A 70 13.71 -1.39 -9.60
CA ASP A 70 15.06 -1.84 -9.24
C ASP A 70 15.62 -0.94 -8.13
N GLY A 71 16.09 -1.52 -7.03
CA GLY A 71 16.51 -0.77 -5.84
C GLY A 71 15.40 -0.05 -5.04
N GLY A 72 14.17 0.01 -5.57
CA GLY A 72 12.99 0.59 -4.90
C GLY A 72 12.52 1.93 -5.48
N MET A 73 11.28 2.29 -5.19
CA MET A 73 10.66 3.54 -5.65
C MET A 73 11.43 4.76 -5.14
N THR A 74 11.64 5.73 -6.04
CA THR A 74 12.21 7.04 -5.70
C THR A 74 11.11 8.10 -5.57
N TRP A 75 11.48 9.27 -5.05
CA TRP A 75 10.58 10.43 -5.04
C TRP A 75 10.12 10.84 -6.44
N ASP A 76 10.95 10.67 -7.46
CA ASP A 76 10.60 11.05 -8.83
C ASP A 76 9.67 10.02 -9.48
N HIS A 77 9.85 8.73 -9.21
CA HIS A 77 8.85 7.70 -9.55
C HIS A 77 7.49 8.05 -8.95
N TRP A 78 7.44 8.36 -7.65
CA TRP A 78 6.19 8.70 -6.97
C TRP A 78 5.51 9.92 -7.59
N LYS A 79 6.26 11.01 -7.84
CA LYS A 79 5.71 12.23 -8.45
C LYS A 79 5.11 11.94 -9.83
N GLN A 80 5.79 11.13 -10.64
CA GLN A 80 5.31 10.78 -11.97
C GLN A 80 4.01 9.96 -11.90
N ILE A 81 3.96 8.94 -11.04
CA ILE A 81 2.74 8.14 -10.83
C ILE A 81 1.60 9.04 -10.34
N HIS A 82 1.88 9.89 -9.35
CA HIS A 82 0.90 10.83 -8.81
C HIS A 82 0.35 11.74 -9.91
N MET A 83 1.20 12.33 -10.75
CA MET A 83 0.79 13.18 -11.87
C MET A 83 -0.05 12.41 -12.91
N VAL A 84 0.37 11.20 -13.29
CA VAL A 84 -0.35 10.35 -14.24
C VAL A 84 -1.74 9.99 -13.72
N LYS A 85 -1.87 9.71 -12.42
CA LYS A 85 -3.11 9.26 -11.80
C LYS A 85 -4.07 10.37 -11.38
N THR A 86 -3.55 11.54 -11.01
CA THR A 86 -4.38 12.69 -10.59
C THR A 86 -4.67 13.68 -11.73
N GLY A 87 -3.75 13.81 -12.70
CA GLY A 87 -3.88 14.74 -13.81
C GLY A 87 -4.35 14.07 -15.10
N ALA A 88 -3.49 13.23 -15.70
CA ALA A 88 -3.65 12.74 -17.06
C ALA A 88 -4.57 11.51 -17.22
N LYS A 89 -5.04 10.92 -16.11
CA LYS A 89 -5.81 9.65 -16.08
C LYS A 89 -5.17 8.54 -16.93
N GLY A 90 -3.85 8.35 -16.79
CA GLY A 90 -3.09 7.35 -17.55
C GLY A 90 -2.82 6.05 -16.79
N SER A 91 -2.30 5.05 -17.51
CA SER A 91 -1.73 3.81 -16.94
C SER A 91 -0.42 4.10 -16.22
N VAL A 92 -0.09 3.33 -15.18
CA VAL A 92 1.24 3.37 -14.54
C VAL A 92 2.37 2.99 -15.51
N GLU A 93 2.06 2.25 -16.57
CA GLU A 93 3.00 1.89 -17.65
C GLU A 93 3.69 3.11 -18.29
N LYS A 94 3.06 4.30 -18.26
CA LYS A 94 3.66 5.55 -18.74
C LYS A 94 4.97 5.92 -18.04
N LEU A 95 5.31 5.28 -16.92
CA LEU A 95 6.60 5.46 -16.28
C LEU A 95 7.76 4.97 -17.16
N LEU A 96 7.53 3.99 -18.05
CA LEU A 96 8.55 3.48 -18.97
C LEU A 96 9.03 4.53 -19.98
N ASP A 97 8.21 5.57 -20.24
CA ASP A 97 8.61 6.68 -21.12
C ASP A 97 9.68 7.59 -20.48
N THR A 98 9.89 7.46 -19.16
CA THR A 98 10.72 8.39 -18.35
C THR A 98 11.81 7.68 -17.55
N PHE A 99 11.62 6.41 -17.19
CA PHE A 99 12.48 5.68 -16.26
C PHE A 99 12.87 4.31 -16.84
N ASP A 100 14.18 4.04 -16.89
CA ASP A 100 14.75 2.79 -17.39
C ASP A 100 14.97 1.74 -16.27
N ASP A 101 14.89 2.15 -15.00
CA ASP A 101 15.04 1.33 -13.79
C ASP A 101 13.71 0.76 -13.28
N VAL A 102 12.68 0.80 -14.13
CA VAL A 102 11.33 0.31 -13.84
C VAL A 102 10.92 -0.74 -14.85
N GLN A 103 10.44 -1.88 -14.38
CA GLN A 103 9.85 -2.92 -15.23
C GLN A 103 8.34 -2.89 -15.10
N PHE A 104 7.61 -2.95 -16.22
CA PHE A 104 6.16 -3.15 -16.22
C PHE A 104 5.81 -4.60 -16.56
N LEU A 105 4.92 -5.19 -15.77
CA LEU A 105 4.37 -6.52 -15.95
C LEU A 105 2.85 -6.41 -16.20
N PRO A 106 2.39 -6.61 -17.45
CA PRO A 106 0.97 -6.50 -17.79
C PRO A 106 0.12 -7.55 -17.05
N HIS A 107 -1.02 -7.14 -16.53
CA HIS A 107 -2.02 -7.98 -15.85
C HIS A 107 -1.51 -8.79 -14.64
N GLU A 108 -0.36 -8.40 -14.11
CA GLU A 108 0.29 -9.06 -12.99
C GLU A 108 0.05 -8.33 -11.66
N LYS A 109 0.15 -9.09 -10.56
CA LYS A 109 0.05 -8.56 -9.19
C LYS A 109 1.44 -8.25 -8.62
N PRO A 110 1.59 -7.20 -7.79
CA PRO A 110 2.87 -6.80 -7.20
C PRO A 110 3.64 -7.91 -6.51
N TRP A 111 2.97 -8.61 -5.60
CA TRP A 111 3.60 -9.60 -4.74
C TRP A 111 3.85 -10.96 -5.40
N ARG A 112 3.42 -11.19 -6.65
CA ARG A 112 3.76 -12.43 -7.40
C ARG A 112 5.08 -12.34 -8.15
N ASN A 113 5.66 -11.15 -8.22
CA ASN A 113 6.77 -10.84 -9.12
C ASN A 113 7.93 -10.16 -8.38
N CYS A 114 7.86 -10.04 -7.06
CA CYS A 114 8.94 -9.50 -6.25
C CYS A 114 8.92 -10.06 -4.82
N GLU A 115 10.10 -10.07 -4.20
CA GLU A 115 10.24 -10.36 -2.77
C GLU A 115 9.96 -9.10 -1.94
N CYS A 116 9.09 -9.23 -0.94
CA CYS A 116 8.76 -8.18 0.01
C CYS A 116 8.56 -8.72 1.43
N ASP A 117 8.94 -7.95 2.44
CA ASP A 117 8.65 -8.23 3.84
C ASP A 117 7.17 -7.99 4.17
N ILE A 118 6.56 -7.01 3.49
CA ILE A 118 5.21 -6.52 3.77
C ILE A 118 4.43 -6.34 2.46
N ALA A 119 3.23 -6.89 2.42
CA ALA A 119 2.26 -6.64 1.35
C ALA A 119 1.14 -5.71 1.84
N ILE A 120 0.83 -4.67 1.07
CA ILE A 120 -0.23 -3.70 1.36
C ILE A 120 -1.24 -3.69 0.21
N PRO A 121 -2.24 -4.59 0.23
CA PRO A 121 -3.28 -4.60 -0.80
C PRO A 121 -4.22 -3.39 -0.66
N CYS A 122 -4.26 -2.54 -1.69
CA CYS A 122 -5.03 -1.29 -1.71
C CYS A 122 -5.88 -1.08 -2.98
N ALA A 123 -6.07 -2.10 -3.83
CA ALA A 123 -6.74 -1.93 -5.12
C ALA A 123 -8.24 -2.27 -5.04
N THR A 124 -8.60 -3.52 -4.77
CA THR A 124 -9.98 -4.02 -4.87
C THR A 124 -10.27 -5.12 -3.85
N GLN A 125 -11.56 -5.37 -3.61
CA GLN A 125 -12.01 -6.51 -2.81
C GLN A 125 -11.55 -7.84 -3.44
N ASN A 126 -11.16 -8.81 -2.61
CA ASN A 126 -10.71 -10.15 -3.02
C ASN A 126 -9.53 -10.17 -4.01
N GLU A 127 -8.68 -9.14 -4.01
CA GLU A 127 -7.47 -9.11 -4.86
C GLU A 127 -6.35 -10.04 -4.39
N VAL A 128 -6.35 -10.50 -3.13
CA VAL A 128 -5.38 -11.45 -2.58
C VAL A 128 -6.06 -12.80 -2.35
N ASP A 129 -5.65 -13.80 -3.11
CA ASP A 129 -6.12 -15.19 -3.02
C ASP A 129 -5.09 -16.12 -2.33
N GLU A 130 -5.42 -17.40 -2.21
CA GLU A 130 -4.58 -18.42 -1.58
C GLU A 130 -3.27 -18.64 -2.32
N GLY A 131 -3.27 -18.50 -3.65
CA GLY A 131 -2.07 -18.59 -4.47
C GLY A 131 -1.13 -17.41 -4.23
N ASP A 132 -1.68 -16.21 -4.07
CA ASP A 132 -0.93 -15.03 -3.64
C ASP A 132 -0.27 -15.24 -2.28
N VAL A 133 -1.03 -15.74 -1.30
CA VAL A 133 -0.51 -16.01 0.05
C VAL A 133 0.57 -17.09 0.01
N ALA A 134 0.39 -18.15 -0.78
CA ALA A 134 1.40 -19.19 -0.94
C ALA A 134 2.71 -18.62 -1.49
N TYR A 135 2.65 -17.73 -2.49
CA TYR A 135 3.84 -17.06 -3.02
C TYR A 135 4.48 -16.16 -1.95
N LEU A 136 3.70 -15.32 -1.27
CA LEU A 136 4.18 -14.43 -0.21
C LEU A 136 4.92 -15.20 0.90
N LEU A 137 4.38 -16.34 1.32
CA LEU A 137 4.98 -17.21 2.34
C LEU A 137 6.31 -17.82 1.88
N GLN A 138 6.41 -18.20 0.61
CA GLN A 138 7.65 -18.74 0.04
C GLN A 138 8.77 -17.70 0.00
N HIS A 139 8.42 -16.42 -0.12
CA HIS A 139 9.36 -15.30 -0.26
C HIS A 139 9.47 -14.46 1.02
N SER A 140 9.31 -15.09 2.19
CA SER A 140 9.55 -14.51 3.52
C SER A 140 8.70 -13.28 3.87
N CYS A 141 7.54 -13.09 3.21
CA CYS A 141 6.60 -12.06 3.64
C CYS A 141 6.10 -12.38 5.04
N ARG A 142 6.24 -11.40 5.93
CA ARG A 142 5.94 -11.55 7.36
C ARG A 142 4.75 -10.73 7.80
N CYS A 143 4.26 -9.81 6.97
CA CYS A 143 3.09 -9.01 7.27
C CYS A 143 2.22 -8.71 6.04
N VAL A 144 0.91 -8.86 6.20
CA VAL A 144 -0.08 -8.37 5.24
C VAL A 144 -0.98 -7.39 5.97
N ILE A 145 -1.06 -6.15 5.47
CA ILE A 145 -1.91 -5.09 6.02
C ILE A 145 -2.87 -4.55 4.99
N GLU A 146 -4.17 -4.72 5.23
CA GLU A 146 -5.19 -4.31 4.26
C GLU A 146 -5.36 -2.79 4.21
N GLY A 147 -5.17 -2.19 3.03
CA GLY A 147 -5.53 -0.79 2.77
C GLY A 147 -6.91 -0.65 2.14
N ALA A 148 -7.30 -1.59 1.28
CA ALA A 148 -8.63 -1.66 0.69
C ALA A 148 -9.67 -2.29 1.63
N ASN A 149 -10.93 -2.31 1.21
CA ASN A 149 -12.01 -2.98 1.93
C ASN A 149 -12.07 -4.47 1.53
N MET A 150 -11.70 -5.35 2.46
CA MET A 150 -11.68 -6.81 2.27
C MET A 150 -10.87 -7.27 1.04
N PRO A 151 -9.62 -6.81 0.85
CA PRO A 151 -8.79 -7.26 -0.27
C PRO A 151 -8.42 -8.75 -0.19
N CYS A 152 -8.33 -9.35 1.00
CA CYS A 152 -8.05 -10.78 1.10
C CYS A 152 -9.33 -11.62 0.98
N THR A 153 -9.28 -12.70 0.19
CA THR A 153 -10.32 -13.73 0.25
C THR A 153 -10.37 -14.35 1.65
N MET A 154 -11.52 -14.91 2.03
CA MET A 154 -11.67 -15.55 3.33
C MET A 154 -10.65 -16.69 3.53
N GLN A 155 -10.34 -17.41 2.47
CA GLN A 155 -9.39 -18.51 2.45
C GLN A 155 -7.95 -18.00 2.55
N ALA A 156 -7.59 -16.93 1.84
CA ALA A 156 -6.29 -16.26 1.96
C ALA A 156 -6.06 -15.79 3.41
N MET A 157 -7.06 -15.13 4.01
CA MET A 157 -7.01 -14.70 5.41
C MET A 157 -6.80 -15.89 6.37
N LYS A 158 -7.56 -16.98 6.19
CA LYS A 158 -7.40 -18.20 7.00
C LYS A 158 -5.99 -18.77 6.88
N MET A 159 -5.44 -18.80 5.67
CA MET A 159 -4.09 -19.28 5.42
C MET A 159 -3.03 -18.42 6.11
N LEU A 160 -3.13 -17.10 6.01
CA LEU A 160 -2.23 -16.15 6.70
C LEU A 160 -2.21 -16.39 8.22
N LEU A 161 -3.40 -16.51 8.83
CA LEU A 161 -3.54 -16.77 10.26
C LEU A 161 -2.96 -18.13 10.67
N GLN A 162 -3.26 -19.19 9.91
CA GLN A 162 -2.74 -20.54 10.16
C GLN A 162 -1.21 -20.61 10.07
N LYS A 163 -0.61 -19.80 9.18
CA LYS A 163 0.83 -19.74 8.94
C LYS A 163 1.54 -18.71 9.82
N GLN A 164 0.83 -18.10 10.78
CA GLN A 164 1.37 -17.12 11.72
C GLN A 164 2.01 -15.89 11.04
N VAL A 165 1.55 -15.54 9.83
CA VAL A 165 1.89 -14.26 9.21
C VAL A 165 1.10 -13.17 9.94
N LEU A 166 1.76 -12.04 10.21
CA LEU A 166 1.11 -10.91 10.84
C LEU A 166 0.06 -10.31 9.89
N TYR A 167 -1.20 -10.65 10.11
CA TYR A 167 -2.33 -10.15 9.33
C TYR A 167 -3.03 -9.00 10.05
N ILE A 168 -3.14 -7.85 9.37
CA ILE A 168 -3.78 -6.65 9.89
C ILE A 168 -5.03 -6.35 9.05
N PRO A 169 -6.25 -6.51 9.61
CA PRO A 169 -7.49 -6.37 8.87
C PRO A 169 -7.85 -4.91 8.59
N GLY A 170 -8.47 -4.67 7.44
CA GLY A 170 -8.82 -3.34 6.92
C GLY A 170 -9.71 -2.54 7.86
N LYS A 171 -10.61 -3.24 8.57
CA LYS A 171 -11.48 -2.64 9.61
C LYS A 171 -10.70 -1.85 10.68
N ALA A 172 -9.43 -2.18 10.91
CA ALA A 172 -8.55 -1.45 11.81
C ALA A 172 -7.58 -0.53 11.04
N SER A 173 -6.89 -1.06 10.02
CA SER A 173 -5.80 -0.33 9.34
C SER A 173 -6.27 0.83 8.46
N ASN A 174 -7.43 0.72 7.81
CA ASN A 174 -7.95 1.76 6.90
C ASN A 174 -8.91 2.76 7.59
N ALA A 175 -9.10 2.63 8.91
CA ALA A 175 -9.96 3.48 9.71
C ALA A 175 -9.48 4.94 9.83
N GLY A 176 -8.26 5.25 9.36
CA GLY A 176 -7.72 6.62 9.35
C GLY A 176 -8.62 7.62 8.60
N GLY A 177 -9.24 7.21 7.49
CA GLY A 177 -10.20 8.05 6.77
C GLY A 177 -11.46 8.36 7.59
N VAL A 178 -11.93 7.39 8.39
CA VAL A 178 -13.07 7.57 9.31
C VAL A 178 -12.68 8.51 10.47
N ALA A 179 -11.47 8.36 11.01
CA ALA A 179 -10.97 9.23 12.08
C ALA A 179 -10.86 10.69 11.63
N VAL A 180 -10.31 10.96 10.45
CA VAL A 180 -10.24 12.32 9.88
C VAL A 180 -11.63 12.86 9.55
N SER A 181 -12.55 12.02 9.06
CA SER A 181 -13.94 12.43 8.84
C SER A 181 -14.63 12.86 10.15
N GLY A 182 -14.35 12.16 11.25
CA GLY A 182 -14.83 12.55 12.58
C GLY A 182 -14.27 13.91 13.05
N LEU A 183 -13.00 14.19 12.75
CA LEU A 183 -12.39 15.49 13.03
C LEU A 183 -12.99 16.61 12.16
N GLU A 184 -13.23 16.36 10.86
CA GLU A 184 -13.93 17.31 9.98
C GLU A 184 -15.34 17.61 10.49
N MET A 185 -16.08 16.60 10.93
CA MET A 185 -17.40 16.77 11.55
C MET A 185 -17.34 17.58 12.84
N ALA A 186 -16.35 17.33 13.70
CA ALA A 186 -16.14 18.07 14.95
C ALA A 186 -15.77 19.54 14.71
N GLN A 187 -14.97 19.83 13.69
CA GLN A 187 -14.61 21.21 13.31
C GLN A 187 -15.81 21.97 12.70
N ASN A 188 -16.54 21.33 11.79
CA ASN A 188 -17.76 21.90 11.21
C ASN A 188 -18.79 22.21 12.31
N ALA A 189 -18.91 21.33 13.31
CA ALA A 189 -19.79 21.52 14.45
C ALA A 189 -19.32 22.63 15.41
N SER A 190 -18.00 22.83 15.55
CA SER A 190 -17.43 23.83 16.47
C SER A 190 -17.33 25.24 15.88
N LYS A 191 -17.66 25.46 14.59
CA LYS A 191 -17.61 26.76 13.90
C LYS A 191 -16.30 27.53 14.14
N MET A 192 -15.20 26.82 14.37
CA MET A 192 -13.88 27.45 14.42
C MET A 192 -13.43 27.69 12.97
N PRO A 193 -12.98 28.92 12.63
CA PRO A 193 -12.44 29.21 11.31
C PRO A 193 -11.18 28.39 11.00
#